data_AF-A0A9P1GFX6-F1
#
_entry.id   AF-A0A9P1GFX6-F1
#
_cell.length_a   1.000
_cell.length_b   1.000
_cell.length_c   1.000
_cell.angle_alpha   90.00
_cell.angle_beta   90.00
_cell.angle_gamma   90.00
#
_symmetry.space_group_name_H-M   'P 1'
#
loop_
_entity.id
_entity.type
_entity.pdbx_description
1 polymer ?
#
loop_
_entity_poly.entity_id
_entity_poly.type
_entity_poly.pdbx_seq_one_letter_code
_entity_poly.pdbx_strand_id
1 'polypeptide(L)'
;MDCTGMALSWEQTPDVRSLVRKNQKLLVYPEGAKVCEPTRSNCVQNEHMLRPLLHKLSRTPAWHLPHLDPLQIELALLSEKLGVRIGDKGVYAPAVELKKLLSFIKRRVRRKEDVRFHQLLLLLDPSIKDWEGFQTIRSDEFFDTLNILEHIRAYRLLRSLLSFVIVFGRQWKDLIAHKRTGLHRQLHGDRQVIQEHWLAGW
;
A
#
# COMPACT_ATOMS: atom_id res chain seq x y z
N MET A 1 -2.87 9.19 -18.94
CA MET A 1 -3.13 9.38 -17.48
C MET A 1 -2.89 10.83 -17.12
N ASP A 2 -3.73 11.39 -16.26
CA ASP A 2 -3.56 12.73 -15.70
C ASP A 2 -2.49 12.75 -14.59
N CYS A 3 -1.50 13.63 -14.73
CA CYS A 3 -0.39 13.79 -13.78
C CYS A 3 -0.66 14.90 -12.76
N THR A 4 -1.75 15.67 -12.84
CA THR A 4 -1.97 16.86 -12.02
C THR A 4 -1.87 16.59 -10.51
N GLY A 5 -1.04 17.35 -9.80
CA GLY A 5 -0.85 17.21 -8.34
C GLY A 5 0.12 16.12 -7.89
N MET A 6 0.90 15.56 -8.83
CA MET A 6 1.99 14.63 -8.52
C MET A 6 3.12 15.31 -7.75
N ALA A 7 3.43 16.58 -8.05
CA ALA A 7 4.41 17.39 -7.35
C ALA A 7 4.14 17.44 -5.85
N LEU A 8 2.87 17.65 -5.46
CA LEU A 8 2.47 17.68 -4.05
C LEU A 8 2.61 16.30 -3.39
N SER A 9 2.21 15.23 -4.10
CA SER A 9 2.33 13.86 -3.59
C SER A 9 3.78 13.46 -3.32
N TRP A 10 4.69 13.85 -4.22
CA TRP A 10 6.13 13.63 -4.07
C TRP A 10 6.73 14.50 -2.97
N GLU A 11 6.35 15.77 -2.89
CA GLU A 11 6.84 16.70 -1.87
C GLU A 11 6.48 16.25 -0.44
N GLN A 12 5.30 15.65 -0.26
CA GLN A 12 4.89 15.04 1.01
C GLN A 12 5.69 13.78 1.39
N THR A 13 6.43 13.18 0.45
CA THR A 13 7.21 11.97 0.71
C THR A 13 8.59 12.34 1.28
N PRO A 14 8.91 11.99 2.54
CA PRO A 14 10.20 12.37 3.17
C PRO A 14 11.42 11.86 2.41
N ASP A 15 11.34 10.66 1.83
CA ASP A 15 12.42 10.06 1.06
C ASP A 15 12.73 10.86 -0.21
N VAL A 16 11.70 11.33 -0.93
CA VAL A 16 11.87 12.19 -2.11
C VAL A 16 12.56 13.49 -1.71
N ARG A 17 12.10 14.15 -0.65
CA ARG A 17 12.71 15.41 -0.18
C ARG A 17 14.17 15.23 0.19
N SER A 18 14.47 14.17 0.93
CA SER A 18 15.83 13.84 1.38
C SER A 18 16.73 13.55 0.19
N LEU A 19 16.25 12.76 -0.78
CA LEU A 19 16.97 12.41 -1.99
C LEU A 19 17.26 13.64 -2.86
N VAL A 20 16.24 14.42 -3.19
CA VAL A 20 16.34 15.55 -4.11
C VAL A 20 17.23 16.64 -3.52
N ARG A 21 17.11 16.94 -2.23
CA ARG A 21 17.97 17.93 -1.56
C ARG A 21 19.43 17.48 -1.46
N LYS A 22 19.66 16.21 -1.10
CA LYS A 22 21.02 15.67 -0.93
C LYS A 22 21.76 15.51 -2.26
N ASN A 23 21.08 14.93 -3.26
CA ASN A 23 21.71 14.51 -4.50
C ASN A 23 21.49 15.48 -5.66
N GLN A 24 20.62 16.48 -5.50
CA GLN A 24 20.22 17.43 -6.55
C GLN A 24 19.71 16.71 -7.82
N LYS A 25 19.12 15.52 -7.63
CA LYS A 25 18.62 14.63 -8.69
C LYS A 25 17.23 14.12 -8.31
N LEU A 26 16.36 13.94 -9.32
CA LEU A 26 15.01 13.40 -9.13
C LEU A 26 14.97 11.88 -9.02
N LEU A 27 15.96 11.20 -9.58
CA LEU A 27 16.06 9.75 -9.62
C LEU A 27 17.40 9.28 -9.05
N VAL A 28 17.39 8.07 -8.50
CA VAL A 28 18.58 7.29 -8.19
C VAL A 28 19.06 6.63 -9.48
N TYR A 29 20.32 6.89 -9.81
CA TYR A 29 21.02 6.27 -10.91
C TYR A 29 22.01 5.25 -10.35
N PRO A 30 22.17 4.08 -11.01
CA PRO A 30 23.28 3.18 -10.71
C PRO A 30 24.63 3.88 -10.85
N GLU A 31 25.63 3.38 -10.14
CA GLU A 31 26.98 3.96 -10.19
C GLU A 31 27.54 3.93 -11.62
N GLY A 32 28.06 5.08 -12.08
CA GLY A 32 28.57 5.25 -13.44
C GLY A 32 27.51 5.35 -14.56
N ALA A 33 26.23 5.09 -14.26
CA ALA A 33 25.17 5.13 -15.28
C ALA A 33 24.69 6.56 -15.56
N LYS A 34 24.56 6.89 -16.84
CA LYS A 34 24.00 8.17 -17.31
C LYS A 34 22.47 8.17 -17.39
N VAL A 35 21.88 6.98 -17.47
CA VAL A 35 20.45 6.78 -17.74
C VAL A 35 19.91 5.74 -16.77
N CYS A 36 18.67 5.93 -16.31
CA CYS A 36 17.98 4.93 -15.51
C CYS A 36 17.32 3.87 -16.41
N GLU A 37 18.00 2.73 -16.59
CA GLU A 37 17.47 1.62 -17.40
C GLU A 37 16.27 0.94 -16.73
N PRO A 38 15.32 0.38 -17.52
CA PRO A 38 14.15 -0.31 -17.00
C PRO A 38 14.48 -1.70 -16.43
N THR A 39 15.17 -1.75 -15.29
CA THR A 39 15.51 -2.98 -14.57
C THR A 39 14.74 -3.07 -13.26
N ARG A 40 14.66 -4.28 -12.68
CA ARG A 40 14.02 -4.50 -11.37
C ARG A 40 14.68 -3.67 -10.28
N SER A 41 16.01 -3.69 -10.22
CA SER A 41 16.78 -2.94 -9.22
C SER A 41 16.48 -1.45 -9.28
N ASN A 42 16.48 -0.86 -10.48
CA ASN A 42 16.22 0.56 -10.68
C ASN A 42 14.79 0.94 -10.30
N CYS A 43 13.81 0.06 -10.53
CA CYS A 43 12.43 0.29 -10.09
C CYS A 43 12.31 0.31 -8.56
N VAL A 44 13.02 -0.58 -7.86
CA VAL A 44 13.03 -0.63 -6.38
C VAL A 44 13.72 0.60 -5.81
N GLN A 45 14.89 0.97 -6.34
CA GLN A 45 15.64 2.15 -5.90
C GLN A 45 14.85 3.45 -6.09
N ASN A 46 14.00 3.52 -7.12
CA ASN A 46 13.16 4.68 -7.43
C ASN A 46 11.70 4.50 -7.00
N GLU A 47 11.41 3.57 -6.08
CA GLU A 47 10.04 3.25 -5.66
C GLU A 47 9.29 4.50 -5.17
N HIS A 48 9.96 5.35 -4.39
CA HIS A 48 9.38 6.58 -3.82
C HIS A 48 8.84 7.54 -4.90
N MET A 49 9.48 7.60 -6.08
CA MET A 49 8.97 8.38 -7.22
C MET A 49 7.88 7.63 -7.98
N LEU A 50 7.98 6.31 -8.08
CA LEU A 50 7.06 5.47 -8.85
C LEU A 50 5.73 5.22 -8.13
N ARG A 51 5.72 5.13 -6.81
CA ARG A 51 4.57 4.70 -6.02
C ARG A 51 3.33 5.59 -6.21
N PRO A 52 3.42 6.94 -6.15
CA PRO A 52 2.24 7.77 -6.36
C PRO A 52 1.77 7.73 -7.84
N LEU A 53 2.70 7.54 -8.79
CA LEU A 53 2.36 7.35 -10.21
C LEU A 53 1.64 6.02 -10.44
N LEU A 54 2.11 4.93 -9.83
CA LEU A 54 1.50 3.61 -9.92
C LEU A 54 0.10 3.59 -9.32
N HIS A 55 -0.11 4.30 -8.22
CA HIS A 55 -1.42 4.46 -7.61
C HIS A 55 -2.41 5.22 -8.51
N LYS A 56 -1.96 6.25 -9.24
CA LYS A 56 -2.79 6.88 -10.28
C LYS A 56 -3.01 5.96 -11.48
N LEU A 57 -1.96 5.25 -11.89
CA LEU A 57 -1.99 4.35 -13.04
C LEU A 57 -3.01 3.21 -12.87
N SER A 58 -3.09 2.62 -11.67
CA SER A 58 -4.04 1.54 -11.37
C SER A 58 -5.50 1.97 -11.54
N ARG A 59 -5.80 3.25 -11.25
CA ARG A 59 -7.13 3.84 -11.40
C ARG A 59 -7.49 4.21 -12.85
N THR A 60 -6.54 4.11 -13.79
CA THR A 60 -6.81 4.41 -15.20
C THR A 60 -7.19 3.14 -15.98
N PRO A 61 -8.18 3.23 -16.89
CA PRO A 61 -8.53 2.10 -17.75
C PRO A 61 -7.30 1.66 -18.56
N ALA A 62 -7.10 0.35 -18.71
CA ALA A 62 -5.99 -0.25 -19.44
C ALA A 62 -4.57 0.18 -19.00
N TRP A 63 -4.44 0.86 -17.85
CA TRP A 63 -3.19 1.35 -17.28
C TRP A 63 -2.47 2.30 -18.24
N HIS A 64 -3.15 3.34 -18.70
CA HIS A 64 -2.57 4.31 -19.63
C HIS A 64 -1.39 5.03 -18.98
N LEU A 65 -0.21 4.94 -19.60
CA LEU A 65 0.98 5.62 -19.10
C LEU A 65 0.78 7.15 -19.08
N PRO A 66 1.52 7.88 -18.23
CA PRO A 66 1.52 9.34 -18.24
C PRO A 66 1.97 9.89 -19.60
N HIS A 67 1.33 10.98 -20.03
CA HIS A 67 1.86 11.81 -21.12
C HIS A 67 3.12 12.52 -20.64
N LEU A 68 4.06 12.78 -21.56
CA LEU A 68 5.37 13.29 -21.18
C LEU A 68 5.28 14.75 -20.71
N ASP A 69 4.50 15.60 -21.39
CA ASP A 69 4.43 17.03 -21.07
C ASP A 69 3.82 17.29 -19.68
N PRO A 70 2.68 16.70 -19.31
CA PRO A 70 2.15 16.84 -17.94
C PRO A 70 3.10 16.31 -16.88
N LEU A 71 3.84 15.24 -17.16
CA LEU A 71 4.83 14.69 -16.24
C LEU A 71 6.02 15.63 -16.04
N GLN A 72 6.49 16.27 -17.12
CA GLN A 72 7.57 17.26 -17.06
C GLN A 72 7.16 18.48 -16.24
N ILE A 73 5.94 18.99 -16.43
CA ILE A 73 5.40 20.12 -15.64
C ILE A 73 5.43 19.78 -14.15
N GLU A 74 4.94 18.61 -13.76
CA GLU A 74 4.89 18.21 -12.34
C GLU A 74 6.29 18.00 -11.74
N LEU A 75 7.25 17.48 -12.52
CA LEU A 75 8.64 17.37 -12.06
C LEU A 75 9.32 18.74 -11.92
N ALA A 76 8.99 19.69 -12.81
CA ALA A 76 9.46 21.07 -12.70
C ALA A 76 8.89 21.73 -11.44
N LEU A 77 7.57 21.61 -11.21
CA LEU A 77 6.92 22.10 -9.99
C LEU A 77 7.51 21.50 -8.72
N LEU A 78 7.83 20.20 -8.73
CA LEU A 78 8.50 19.54 -7.61
C LEU A 78 9.89 20.16 -7.36
N SER A 79 10.68 20.36 -8.42
CA SER A 79 12.01 20.96 -8.29
C SER A 79 11.97 22.39 -7.74
N GLU A 80 11.02 23.19 -8.20
CA GLU A 80 10.76 24.55 -7.70
C GLU A 80 10.37 24.55 -6.22
N LYS A 81 9.40 23.71 -5.84
CA LYS A 81 8.95 23.56 -4.44
C LYS A 81 10.08 23.12 -3.50
N LEU A 82 11.00 22.31 -3.99
CA LEU A 82 12.14 21.84 -3.20
C LEU A 82 13.35 22.78 -3.25
N GLY A 83 13.28 23.87 -4.02
CA GLY A 83 14.35 24.85 -4.17
C GLY A 83 15.57 24.30 -4.90
N VAL A 84 15.40 23.30 -5.76
CA VAL A 84 16.49 22.61 -6.45
C VAL A 84 16.51 23.01 -7.93
N ARG A 85 17.65 23.48 -8.41
CA ARG A 85 17.85 23.83 -9.82
C ARG A 85 18.34 22.60 -10.58
N ILE A 86 17.40 21.90 -11.21
CA ILE A 86 17.73 20.83 -12.14
C ILE A 86 17.93 21.51 -13.50
N GLY A 87 19.16 21.50 -14.05
CA GLY A 87 19.55 22.30 -15.23
C GLY A 87 18.70 22.09 -16.48
N ASP A 88 19.02 22.73 -17.61
CA ASP A 88 18.11 22.88 -18.78
C ASP A 88 17.59 21.57 -19.43
N LYS A 89 18.23 20.42 -19.21
CA LYS A 89 17.74 19.07 -19.61
C LYS A 89 17.05 18.31 -18.48
N GLY A 90 16.83 18.97 -17.35
CA GLY A 90 16.77 18.40 -16.01
C GLY A 90 15.51 17.64 -15.68
N VAL A 91 14.37 18.03 -16.27
CA VAL A 91 13.08 17.36 -16.03
C VAL A 91 12.69 16.41 -17.15
N TYR A 92 13.17 16.65 -18.39
CA TYR A 92 12.86 15.81 -19.53
C TYR A 92 13.42 14.39 -19.38
N ALA A 93 14.72 14.26 -19.07
CA ALA A 93 15.34 12.95 -18.94
C ALA A 93 14.69 12.11 -17.82
N PRO A 94 14.50 12.64 -16.59
CA PRO A 94 13.77 11.93 -15.54
C PRO A 94 12.32 11.59 -15.91
N ALA A 95 11.61 12.46 -16.64
CA ALA A 95 10.25 12.17 -17.12
C ALA A 95 10.23 10.95 -18.07
N VAL A 96 11.15 10.90 -19.02
CA VAL A 96 11.30 9.78 -19.95
C VAL A 96 11.65 8.49 -19.21
N GLU A 97 12.57 8.57 -18.27
CA GLU A 97 13.03 7.44 -17.46
C GLU A 97 11.93 6.90 -16.55
N LEU A 98 11.19 7.76 -15.85
CA LEU A 98 10.02 7.36 -15.06
C LEU A 98 8.98 6.66 -15.93
N LYS A 99 8.70 7.19 -17.13
CA LYS A 99 7.78 6.54 -18.07
C LYS A 99 8.28 5.17 -18.52
N LYS A 100 9.60 5.00 -18.73
CA LYS A 100 10.21 3.70 -19.06
C LYS A 100 10.09 2.70 -17.90
N LEU A 101 10.36 3.13 -16.66
CA LEU A 101 10.20 2.30 -15.47
C LEU A 101 8.74 1.87 -15.28
N LEU A 102 7.79 2.79 -15.39
CA LEU A 102 6.36 2.48 -15.35
C LEU A 102 5.94 1.50 -16.46
N SER A 103 6.44 1.69 -17.68
CA SER A 103 6.19 0.78 -18.81
C SER A 103 6.75 -0.61 -18.54
N PHE A 104 7.92 -0.71 -17.92
CA PHE A 104 8.51 -1.98 -17.49
C PHE A 104 7.63 -2.68 -16.45
N ILE A 105 7.22 -1.97 -15.40
CA ILE A 105 6.34 -2.51 -14.36
C ILE A 105 5.00 -2.97 -14.99
N LYS A 106 4.37 -2.13 -15.81
CA LYS A 106 3.14 -2.47 -16.54
C LYS A 106 3.28 -3.77 -17.34
N ARG A 107 4.39 -3.95 -18.07
CA ARG A 107 4.65 -5.18 -18.84
C ARG A 107 4.79 -6.40 -17.94
N ARG A 108 5.59 -6.31 -16.87
CA ARG A 108 5.79 -7.42 -15.91
C ARG A 108 4.50 -7.82 -15.21
N VAL A 109 3.67 -6.85 -14.86
CA VAL A 109 2.37 -7.09 -14.22
C VAL A 109 1.43 -7.81 -15.17
N ARG A 110 1.29 -7.32 -16.41
CA ARG A 110 0.47 -7.96 -17.45
C ARG A 110 0.89 -9.41 -17.74
N ARG A 111 2.18 -9.69 -17.68
CA ARG A 111 2.73 -11.05 -17.90
C ARG A 111 2.70 -11.94 -16.67
N LYS A 112 2.25 -11.43 -15.50
CA LYS A 112 2.24 -12.20 -14.26
C LYS A 112 3.65 -12.72 -13.89
N GLU A 113 4.68 -11.89 -14.05
CA GLU A 113 6.08 -12.32 -13.87
C GLU A 113 6.71 -11.91 -12.52
N ASP A 114 6.20 -10.90 -11.81
CA ASP A 114 6.82 -10.43 -10.57
C ASP A 114 5.78 -10.15 -9.48
N VAL A 115 5.85 -10.96 -8.42
CA VAL A 115 4.95 -10.91 -7.26
C VAL A 115 5.18 -9.66 -6.42
N ARG A 116 6.41 -9.10 -6.38
CA ARG A 116 6.69 -7.90 -5.56
C ARG A 116 6.01 -6.66 -6.11
N PHE A 117 6.04 -6.47 -7.44
CA PHE A 117 5.27 -5.41 -8.08
C PHE A 117 3.77 -5.62 -7.91
N HIS A 118 3.29 -6.87 -8.03
CA HIS A 118 1.89 -7.20 -7.76
C HIS A 118 1.49 -6.92 -6.31
N GLN A 119 2.34 -7.17 -5.32
CA GLN A 119 2.04 -6.92 -3.92
C GLN A 119 1.99 -5.42 -3.63
N LEU A 120 2.90 -4.63 -4.23
CA LEU A 120 2.82 -3.17 -4.23
C LEU A 120 1.50 -2.69 -4.86
N LEU A 121 1.04 -3.34 -5.92
CA LEU A 121 -0.20 -2.99 -6.62
C LEU A 121 -1.47 -3.42 -5.89
N LEU A 122 -1.48 -4.59 -5.22
CA LEU A 122 -2.60 -5.08 -4.41
C LEU A 122 -2.80 -4.21 -3.15
N LEU A 123 -1.73 -3.60 -2.63
CA LEU A 123 -1.82 -2.59 -1.57
C LEU A 123 -2.43 -1.27 -2.08
N LEU A 124 -2.33 -0.99 -3.39
CA LEU A 124 -2.80 0.25 -4.00
C LEU A 124 -4.19 0.12 -4.66
N ASP A 125 -4.61 -1.09 -5.04
CA ASP A 125 -5.93 -1.39 -5.59
C ASP A 125 -6.40 -2.82 -5.25
N PRO A 126 -7.29 -2.99 -4.25
CA PRO A 126 -7.83 -4.29 -3.87
C PRO A 126 -8.78 -4.93 -4.90
N SER A 127 -9.17 -4.20 -5.95
CA SER A 127 -10.12 -4.67 -6.96
C SER A 127 -9.51 -5.56 -8.04
N ILE A 128 -8.18 -5.71 -8.05
CA ILE A 128 -7.43 -6.66 -8.89
C ILE A 128 -7.72 -8.08 -8.37
N LYS A 129 -8.82 -8.69 -8.84
CA LYS A 129 -9.39 -9.95 -8.32
C LYS A 129 -8.81 -11.24 -8.93
N ASP A 130 -8.01 -11.15 -10.00
CA ASP A 130 -7.61 -12.33 -10.77
C ASP A 130 -6.29 -12.95 -10.25
N TRP A 131 -6.37 -13.66 -9.12
CA TRP A 131 -5.19 -14.23 -8.44
C TRP A 131 -5.00 -15.75 -8.61
N GLU A 132 -5.93 -16.49 -9.22
CA GLU A 132 -5.91 -17.98 -9.22
C GLU A 132 -4.73 -18.63 -9.96
N GLY A 133 -3.89 -17.86 -10.68
CA GLY A 133 -2.79 -18.40 -11.50
C GLY A 133 -1.37 -18.35 -10.91
N PHE A 134 -1.18 -17.94 -9.65
CA PHE A 134 0.15 -17.59 -9.11
C PHE A 134 0.68 -18.48 -7.98
N GLN A 135 0.05 -19.63 -7.71
CA GLN A 135 0.43 -20.50 -6.58
C GLN A 135 1.79 -21.23 -6.73
N THR A 136 2.59 -20.96 -7.76
CA THR A 136 3.75 -21.82 -8.09
C THR A 136 5.05 -21.06 -8.39
N ILE A 137 5.34 -19.94 -7.72
CA ILE A 137 6.67 -19.31 -7.81
C ILE A 137 7.35 -19.33 -6.44
N ARG A 138 8.49 -20.05 -6.40
CA ARG A 138 9.31 -20.43 -5.24
C ARG A 138 9.41 -19.35 -4.15
N SER A 139 9.12 -19.80 -2.94
CA SER A 139 9.22 -19.12 -1.64
C SER A 139 10.63 -18.69 -1.23
N ASP A 140 11.66 -19.13 -1.95
CA ASP A 140 13.01 -19.21 -1.38
C ASP A 140 13.82 -17.92 -1.57
N GLU A 141 13.36 -16.97 -2.40
CA GLU A 141 13.97 -15.64 -2.57
C GLU A 141 13.14 -14.50 -1.93
N PHE A 142 12.17 -14.85 -1.08
CA PHE A 142 11.12 -13.92 -0.63
C PHE A 142 11.47 -13.13 0.65
N PHE A 143 12.56 -13.47 1.37
CA PHE A 143 12.75 -13.05 2.77
C PHE A 143 13.84 -12.01 3.08
N ASP A 144 14.63 -11.54 2.12
CA ASP A 144 15.80 -10.68 2.45
C ASP A 144 15.53 -9.16 2.46
N THR A 145 14.34 -8.70 2.83
CA THR A 145 14.14 -7.27 3.14
C THR A 145 13.12 -7.08 4.26
N LEU A 146 13.58 -7.40 5.47
CA LEU A 146 12.97 -7.04 6.75
C LEU A 146 12.84 -5.51 6.87
N ASN A 147 11.73 -4.97 6.39
CA ASN A 147 11.12 -3.71 6.87
C ASN A 147 9.65 -3.56 6.42
N ILE A 148 9.20 -4.38 5.46
CA ILE A 148 7.81 -4.44 5.02
C ILE A 148 6.96 -5.38 5.89
N LEU A 149 7.58 -6.31 6.63
CA LEU A 149 6.91 -7.31 7.47
C LEU A 149 6.19 -6.73 8.71
N GLU A 150 6.67 -5.61 9.26
CA GLU A 150 6.02 -4.92 10.39
C GLU A 150 4.65 -4.35 9.98
N HIS A 151 4.59 -3.67 8.82
CA HIS A 151 3.33 -3.14 8.30
C HIS A 151 2.38 -4.23 7.78
N ILE A 152 2.92 -5.32 7.21
CA ILE A 152 2.09 -6.44 6.76
C ILE A 152 1.55 -7.27 7.92
N ARG A 153 2.27 -7.41 9.06
CA ARG A 153 1.73 -8.08 10.26
C ARG A 153 0.51 -7.34 10.82
N ALA A 154 0.56 -6.01 10.87
CA ALA A 154 -0.59 -5.20 11.27
C ALA A 154 -1.80 -5.42 10.34
N TYR A 155 -1.57 -5.47 9.03
CA TYR A 155 -2.63 -5.70 8.03
C TYR A 155 -3.16 -7.15 8.02
N ARG A 156 -2.31 -8.15 8.26
CA ARG A 156 -2.74 -9.57 8.37
C ARG A 156 -3.57 -9.80 9.63
N LEU A 157 -3.20 -9.18 10.75
CA LEU A 157 -4.00 -9.24 11.99
C LEU A 157 -5.35 -8.55 11.79
N LEU A 158 -5.38 -7.36 11.17
CA LEU A 158 -6.63 -6.67 10.85
C LEU A 158 -7.52 -7.46 9.88
N ARG A 159 -6.96 -8.10 8.85
CA ARG A 159 -7.73 -8.90 7.89
C ARG A 159 -8.19 -10.23 8.49
N SER A 160 -7.38 -10.88 9.32
CA SER A 160 -7.82 -12.07 10.07
C SER A 160 -8.89 -11.70 11.08
N LEU A 161 -8.78 -10.57 11.79
CA LEU A 161 -9.81 -10.08 12.71
C LEU A 161 -11.10 -9.71 11.98
N LEU A 162 -11.02 -9.03 10.82
CA LEU A 162 -12.21 -8.67 10.04
C LEU A 162 -12.88 -9.93 9.47
N SER A 163 -12.10 -10.89 8.98
CA SER A 163 -12.62 -12.18 8.49
C SER A 163 -13.20 -13.01 9.61
N PHE A 164 -12.58 -12.98 10.80
CA PHE A 164 -13.09 -13.65 12.01
C PHE A 164 -14.39 -12.99 12.49
N VAL A 165 -14.50 -11.66 12.48
CA VAL A 165 -15.72 -10.93 12.84
C VAL A 165 -16.85 -11.15 11.82
N ILE A 166 -16.54 -11.28 10.53
CA ILE A 166 -17.55 -11.54 9.50
C ILE A 166 -18.04 -12.99 9.57
N VAL A 167 -17.14 -13.96 9.80
CA VAL A 167 -17.48 -15.39 9.85
C VAL A 167 -18.12 -15.79 11.19
N PHE A 168 -17.61 -15.29 12.32
CA PHE A 168 -18.10 -15.64 13.66
C PHE A 168 -19.06 -14.61 14.26
N GLY A 169 -19.22 -13.42 13.67
CA GLY A 169 -20.11 -12.37 14.19
C GLY A 169 -21.60 -12.73 14.15
N ARG A 170 -22.03 -13.68 13.30
CA ARG A 170 -23.39 -14.25 13.36
C ARG A 170 -23.53 -15.26 14.50
N GLN A 171 -22.58 -16.20 14.65
CA GLN A 171 -22.63 -17.20 15.72
C GLN A 171 -22.51 -16.59 17.13
N TRP A 172 -21.77 -15.48 17.29
CA TRP A 172 -21.64 -14.80 18.57
C TRP A 172 -22.90 -14.06 19.02
N LYS A 173 -23.73 -13.55 18.09
CA LYS A 173 -25.01 -12.92 18.45
C LYS A 173 -25.97 -13.94 19.05
N ASP A 174 -26.00 -15.15 18.51
CA ASP A 174 -26.83 -16.25 19.02
C ASP A 174 -26.29 -16.80 20.34
N LEU A 175 -24.96 -16.88 20.50
CA LEU A 175 -24.32 -17.29 21.76
C LEU A 175 -24.52 -16.27 22.89
N ILE A 176 -24.49 -14.97 22.58
CA ILE A 176 -24.78 -13.90 23.55
C ILE A 176 -26.27 -13.89 23.89
N ALA A 177 -27.18 -14.08 22.93
CA ALA A 177 -28.61 -14.17 23.19
C ALA A 177 -28.96 -15.36 24.10
N HIS A 178 -28.36 -16.53 23.85
CA HIS A 178 -28.61 -17.75 24.62
C HIS A 178 -28.01 -17.70 26.04
N LYS A 179 -26.85 -17.03 26.23
CA LYS A 179 -26.28 -16.80 27.57
C LYS A 179 -27.00 -15.71 28.36
N ARG A 180 -27.56 -14.70 27.70
CA ARG A 180 -28.33 -13.62 28.37
C ARG A 180 -29.63 -14.15 28.98
N THR A 181 -30.28 -15.14 28.36
CA THR A 181 -31.45 -15.83 28.93
C THR A 181 -31.12 -16.80 30.07
N GLY A 182 -29.91 -17.38 30.09
CA GLY A 182 -29.45 -18.23 31.19
C GLY A 182 -29.08 -17.42 32.43
N LEU A 183 -28.34 -16.30 32.25
CA LEU A 183 -27.92 -15.43 33.34
C LEU A 183 -29.10 -14.70 34.02
N HIS A 184 -30.15 -14.36 33.25
CA HIS A 184 -31.35 -13.73 33.81
C HIS A 184 -32.19 -14.69 34.68
N ARG A 185 -32.10 -16.01 34.43
CA ARG A 185 -32.78 -17.03 35.25
C ARG A 185 -32.02 -17.31 36.55
N GLN A 186 -30.69 -17.21 36.53
CA GLN A 186 -29.85 -17.41 37.71
C GLN A 186 -29.90 -16.20 38.66
N LEU A 187 -29.92 -14.97 38.12
CA LEU A 187 -30.04 -13.74 38.93
C LEU A 187 -31.42 -13.54 39.59
N HIS A 188 -32.49 -14.15 39.07
CA HIS A 188 -33.81 -14.13 39.71
C HIS A 188 -33.96 -15.20 40.81
N GLY A 189 -33.27 -16.34 40.71
CA GLY A 189 -33.21 -17.33 41.78
C GLY A 189 -32.42 -16.83 43.00
N ASP A 190 -31.28 -16.17 42.74
CA ASP A 190 -30.42 -15.65 43.83
C ASP A 190 -31.01 -14.44 44.56
N ARG A 191 -31.94 -13.69 43.93
CA ARG A 191 -32.65 -12.58 44.60
C ARG A 191 -33.71 -13.04 45.60
N GLN A 192 -34.34 -14.20 45.40
CA GLN A 192 -35.32 -14.73 46.35
C GLN A 192 -34.66 -15.25 47.64
N VAL A 193 -33.50 -15.91 47.52
CA VAL A 193 -32.74 -16.43 48.67
C VAL A 193 -32.21 -15.31 49.57
N ILE A 194 -31.84 -14.16 49.00
CA ILE A 194 -31.34 -13.01 49.78
C ILE A 194 -32.49 -12.26 50.50
N GLN A 195 -33.70 -12.26 49.94
CA GLN A 195 -34.86 -11.62 50.57
C GLN A 195 -35.42 -12.42 51.75
N GLU A 196 -35.37 -13.76 51.70
CA GLU A 196 -35.80 -14.62 52.81
C GLU A 196 -34.84 -14.55 54.01
N HIS A 197 -33.53 -14.41 53.76
CA HIS A 197 -32.53 -14.25 54.82
C HIS A 197 -32.57 -12.88 55.54
N TRP A 198 -33.13 -11.84 54.91
CA TRP A 198 -33.26 -10.52 55.53
C TRP A 198 -34.52 -10.36 56.39
N LEU A 199 -35.56 -11.17 56.17
CA LEU A 199 -36.83 -11.10 56.93
C LEU A 199 -36.88 -12.06 58.13
N ALA A 200 -35.96 -13.02 58.24
CA ALA A 200 -35.88 -13.96 59.36
C ALA A 200 -34.96 -13.50 60.51
N GLY A 201 -34.48 -12.25 60.44
CA GLY A 201 -33.54 -11.67 61.41
C GLY A 201 -34.13 -10.48 62.17
N TRP A 202 -35.36 -10.59 62.66
CA TRP A 202 -35.95 -9.78 63.73
C TRP A 202 -36.83 -10.69 64.60
#